data_AF-A0A9W6I0N1-F1
#
_entry.id   AF-A0A9W6I0N1-F1
#
_cell.length_a   1.000
_cell.length_b   1.000
_cell.length_c   1.000
_cell.angle_alpha   90.00
_cell.angle_beta   90.00
_cell.angle_gamma   90.00
#
_symmetry.space_group_name_H-M   'P 1'
#
loop_
_entity.id
_entity.type
_entity.pdbx_description
1 polymer ?
#
loop_
_entity_poly.entity_id
_entity_poly.type
_entity_poly.pdbx_seq_one_letter_code
_entity_poly.pdbx_strand_id
1 'polypeptide(L)'
;MPNLGPTELIIIGLILVLLFGAKKLPEAARGLGRSLRIFKSETSKLRDDEETGAPAATVVQAQPQPAAPAPQPLTTAQAPAPALSAEEQARALEEQAAKLRAQAGAAKPQ
;
A
#
# COMPACT_ATOMS: atom_id res chain seq x y z
N MET A 1 18.34 43.87 -16.43
CA MET A 1 17.44 43.00 -15.64
C MET A 1 18.29 41.88 -15.06
N PRO A 2 18.17 41.54 -13.77
CA PRO A 2 18.91 40.42 -13.19
C PRO A 2 18.54 39.15 -13.97
N ASN A 3 19.50 38.60 -14.70
CA ASN A 3 19.31 37.38 -15.45
C ASN A 3 19.50 36.23 -14.48
N LEU A 4 18.40 35.55 -14.14
CA LEU A 4 18.41 34.31 -13.38
C LEU A 4 19.07 33.23 -14.23
N GLY A 5 20.40 33.21 -14.18
CA GLY A 5 21.21 32.24 -14.89
C GLY A 5 21.28 30.90 -14.15
N PRO A 6 21.80 29.86 -14.82
CA PRO A 6 22.03 28.56 -14.19
C PRO A 6 22.82 28.67 -12.88
N THR A 7 23.79 29.59 -12.81
CA THR A 7 24.60 29.86 -11.62
C THR A 7 23.76 30.32 -10.42
N GLU A 8 22.82 31.24 -10.64
CA GLU A 8 21.95 31.77 -9.58
C GLU A 8 21.02 30.68 -9.04
N LEU A 9 20.48 29.83 -9.93
CA LEU A 9 19.65 28.69 -9.54
C LEU A 9 20.42 27.66 -8.71
N ILE A 10 21.70 27.42 -9.05
CA ILE A 10 22.55 26.52 -8.25
C ILE A 10 22.75 27.09 -6.84
N ILE A 11 23.01 28.40 -6.72
CA ILE A 11 23.19 29.06 -5.42
C ILE A 11 21.92 28.98 -4.57
N ILE A 12 20.75 29.27 -5.16
CA ILE A 12 19.45 29.15 -4.47
C ILE A 12 19.18 27.70 -4.07
N GLY A 13 19.44 26.75 -4.98
CA GLY A 13 19.30 25.32 -4.71
C GLY A 13 20.20 24.86 -3.56
N LEU A 14 21.45 25.35 -3.51
CA LEU A 14 22.40 25.05 -2.44
C LEU A 14 21.88 25.57 -1.09
N ILE A 15 21.35 26.80 -1.05
CA ILE A 15 20.73 27.37 0.15
C ILE A 15 19.54 26.51 0.60
N LEU A 16 18.63 26.13 -0.31
CA LEU A 16 17.51 25.25 0.02
C LEU A 16 17.96 23.88 0.55
N VAL A 17 19.03 23.30 -0.01
CA VAL A 17 19.62 22.05 0.48
C VAL A 17 20.22 22.21 1.88
N LEU A 18 20.82 23.35 2.20
CA LEU A 18 21.34 23.64 3.54
C LEU A 18 20.21 23.81 4.58
N LEU A 19 19.11 24.47 4.21
CA LEU A 19 17.98 24.70 5.12
C LEU A 19 17.13 23.44 5.34
N PHE A 20 16.80 22.72 4.27
CA PHE A 20 15.90 21.57 4.32
C PHE A 20 16.63 20.23 4.38
N GLY A 21 17.88 20.16 3.92
CA GLY A 21 18.69 18.95 3.84
C GLY A 21 18.62 18.25 2.48
N ALA A 22 19.75 17.67 2.06
CA ALA A 22 19.89 16.99 0.76
C ALA A 22 18.92 15.81 0.56
N LYS A 23 18.43 15.20 1.65
CA LYS A 23 17.49 14.06 1.59
C LYS A 23 16.02 14.49 1.59
N LYS A 24 15.68 15.68 2.10
CA LYS A 24 14.29 16.15 2.25
C LYS A 24 13.76 16.82 0.99
N LEU A 25 14.60 17.57 0.28
CA LEU A 25 14.25 18.21 -0.98
C LEU A 25 13.81 17.21 -2.07
N PRO A 26 14.56 16.13 -2.37
CA PRO A 26 14.12 15.12 -3.35
C PRO A 26 12.93 14.29 -2.85
N GLU A 27 12.78 14.11 -1.53
CA GLU A 27 11.66 13.37 -0.96
C GLU A 27 10.35 14.16 -1.09
N ALA A 28 10.37 15.45 -0.75
CA ALA A 28 9.27 16.39 -0.94
C ALA A 28 8.90 16.53 -2.42
N ALA A 29 9.89 16.69 -3.31
CA ALA A 29 9.66 16.75 -4.75
C ALA A 29 9.01 15.46 -5.31
N ARG A 30 9.42 14.28 -4.81
CA ARG A 30 8.83 12.98 -5.19
C ARG A 30 7.39 12.82 -4.70
N GLY A 31 7.06 13.33 -3.51
CA GLY A 31 5.68 13.35 -3.00
C GLY A 31 4.80 14.30 -3.79
N LEU A 32 5.25 15.55 -3.95
CA LEU A 32 4.55 16.59 -4.71
C LEU A 32 4.35 16.16 -6.17
N GLY A 33 5.39 15.66 -6.84
CA GLY A 33 5.30 15.22 -8.24
C GLY A 33 4.28 14.10 -8.47
N ARG A 34 4.13 13.15 -7.52
CA ARG A 34 3.08 12.12 -7.59
C ARG A 34 1.69 12.73 -7.45
N SER A 35 1.49 13.65 -6.50
CA SER A 35 0.20 14.34 -6.34
C SER A 35 -0.16 15.21 -7.55
N LEU A 36 0.80 15.97 -8.10
CA LEU A 36 0.61 16.76 -9.31
C LEU A 36 0.32 15.89 -10.53
N ARG A 37 0.96 14.71 -10.66
CA ARG A 37 0.69 13.79 -11.76
C ARG A 37 -0.73 13.26 -11.72
N ILE A 38 -1.20 12.80 -10.55
CA ILE A 38 -2.57 12.32 -10.38
C ILE A 38 -3.55 13.45 -10.67
N PHE A 39 -3.34 14.63 -10.06
CA PHE A 39 -4.18 15.80 -10.29
C PHE A 39 -4.23 16.19 -11.77
N LYS A 40 -3.09 16.20 -12.46
CA LYS A 40 -2.99 16.47 -13.90
C LYS A 40 -3.76 15.42 -14.71
N SER A 41 -3.59 14.13 -14.43
CA SER A 41 -4.28 13.04 -15.14
C SER A 41 -5.78 13.09 -14.95
N GLU A 42 -6.27 13.34 -13.74
CA GLU A 42 -7.70 13.49 -13.49
C GLU A 42 -8.24 14.76 -14.18
N THR A 43 -7.55 15.90 -14.04
CA THR A 43 -7.93 17.17 -14.71
C THR A 43 -7.89 17.09 -16.23
N SER A 44 -6.96 16.32 -16.81
CA SER A 44 -6.91 16.05 -18.25
C SER A 44 -8.09 15.19 -18.67
N LYS A 45 -8.40 14.10 -17.97
CA LYS A 45 -9.60 13.29 -18.26
C LYS A 45 -10.88 14.12 -18.23
N LEU A 46 -11.01 15.05 -17.28
CA LEU A 46 -12.15 15.98 -17.22
C LEU A 46 -12.26 16.92 -18.43
N ARG A 47 -11.14 17.24 -19.08
CA ARG A 47 -11.09 18.06 -20.30
C ARG A 47 -11.25 17.23 -21.57
N ASP A 48 -10.68 16.03 -21.58
CA ASP A 48 -10.72 15.08 -22.70
C ASP A 48 -12.05 14.29 -22.77
N ASP A 49 -12.85 14.22 -21.69
CA ASP A 49 -14.20 13.63 -21.73
C ASP A 49 -15.19 14.48 -22.56
N GLU A 50 -14.82 15.71 -22.91
CA GLU A 50 -15.54 16.52 -23.92
C GLU A 50 -15.08 16.22 -25.36
N GLU A 51 -13.96 15.52 -25.58
CA GLU A 51 -13.45 15.08 -26.89
C GLU A 51 -12.74 13.70 -26.83
N THR A 52 -13.50 12.59 -26.91
CA THR A 52 -13.08 11.20 -27.29
C THR A 52 -11.72 10.68 -26.75
N GLY A 53 -11.77 9.72 -25.80
CA GLY A 53 -10.62 9.30 -24.98
C GLY A 53 -9.64 8.23 -25.47
N ALA A 54 -8.65 7.94 -24.62
CA ALA A 54 -7.87 6.69 -24.53
C ALA A 54 -6.99 6.65 -23.24
N PRO A 55 -6.64 5.47 -22.69
CA PRO A 55 -6.02 5.32 -21.36
C PRO A 55 -4.48 5.26 -21.41
N ALA A 56 -3.80 5.76 -20.38
CA ALA A 56 -2.35 5.53 -20.22
C ALA A 56 -1.91 5.29 -18.77
N ALA A 57 -1.62 4.00 -18.53
CA ALA A 57 -0.49 3.46 -17.76
C ALA A 57 -0.47 3.65 -16.24
N THR A 58 -0.93 2.59 -15.57
CA THR A 58 -0.21 1.89 -14.50
C THR A 58 1.30 2.06 -14.64
N VAL A 59 1.93 2.82 -13.75
CA VAL A 59 3.38 2.76 -13.52
C VAL A 59 3.60 2.16 -12.15
N VAL A 60 3.90 0.86 -12.19
CA VAL A 60 4.54 0.12 -11.12
C VAL A 60 5.82 0.86 -10.70
N GLN A 61 6.02 0.88 -9.39
CA GLN A 61 7.15 1.40 -8.65
C GLN A 61 8.52 1.15 -9.33
N ALA A 62 9.30 2.20 -9.53
CA ALA A 62 10.75 2.07 -9.57
C ALA A 62 11.25 1.91 -8.13
N GLN A 63 11.31 0.68 -7.63
CA GLN A 63 12.18 0.34 -6.51
C GLN A 63 13.61 0.13 -7.03
N PRO A 64 14.62 0.82 -6.49
CA PRO A 64 15.98 0.32 -6.53
C PRO A 64 16.03 -0.88 -5.57
N GLN A 65 16.19 -2.09 -6.11
CA GLN A 65 16.59 -3.26 -5.34
C GLN A 65 18.13 -3.29 -5.26
N PRO A 66 18.74 -3.09 -4.09
CA PRO A 66 20.09 -3.56 -3.84
C PRO A 66 20.04 -5.09 -3.78
N ALA A 67 20.80 -5.74 -4.66
CA ALA A 67 21.07 -7.16 -4.58
C ALA A 67 21.78 -7.49 -3.26
N ALA A 68 21.11 -8.25 -2.39
CA ALA A 68 21.74 -9.09 -1.38
C ALA A 68 21.09 -10.48 -1.51
N PRO A 69 21.87 -11.57 -1.54
CA PRO A 69 21.38 -12.90 -1.82
C PRO A 69 20.40 -13.32 -0.72
N ALA A 70 19.17 -13.65 -1.08
CA ALA A 70 18.15 -14.08 -0.13
C ALA A 70 18.56 -15.41 0.52
N PRO A 71 18.81 -15.46 1.85
CA PRO A 71 18.63 -16.69 2.59
C PRO A 71 17.14 -16.77 2.92
N GLN A 72 16.46 -17.65 2.18
CA GLN A 72 15.40 -18.57 2.60
C GLN A 72 14.28 -18.07 3.54
N PRO A 73 13.02 -18.41 3.24
CA PRO A 73 11.89 -18.09 4.11
C PRO A 73 12.13 -18.72 5.49
N LEU A 74 12.12 -17.87 6.51
CA LEU A 74 12.15 -18.29 7.91
C LEU A 74 10.84 -19.02 8.25
N THR A 75 10.79 -20.31 7.91
CA THR A 75 10.26 -21.30 8.85
C THR A 75 11.20 -21.25 10.05
N THR A 76 10.68 -20.76 11.18
CA THR A 76 10.93 -21.18 12.58
C THR A 76 10.61 -20.00 13.50
N ALA A 77 9.32 -19.79 13.76
CA ALA A 77 8.86 -19.27 15.04
C ALA A 77 8.13 -20.44 15.74
N GLN A 78 8.87 -21.23 16.49
CA GLN A 78 8.31 -22.26 17.37
C GLN A 78 7.80 -21.60 18.68
N ALA A 79 6.49 -21.78 18.95
CA ALA A 79 5.78 -22.11 20.22
C ALA A 79 5.95 -21.23 21.50
N PRO A 80 5.01 -21.22 22.50
CA PRO A 80 3.89 -22.16 22.78
C PRO A 80 2.50 -21.53 23.11
N ALA A 81 1.39 -22.28 22.95
CA ALA A 81 0.02 -22.10 23.50
C ALA A 81 -0.71 -20.73 23.31
N PRO A 82 -1.93 -20.73 22.71
CA PRO A 82 -3.08 -21.33 23.36
C PRO A 82 -3.79 -22.33 22.44
N ALA A 83 -3.55 -23.62 22.67
CA ALA A 83 -4.43 -24.68 22.17
C ALA A 83 -5.87 -24.52 22.71
N LEU A 84 -6.03 -23.77 23.81
CA LEU A 84 -7.32 -23.40 24.41
C LEU A 84 -8.28 -22.74 23.41
N SER A 85 -7.82 -21.84 22.53
CA SER A 85 -8.75 -21.15 21.62
C SER A 85 -9.27 -22.04 20.50
N ALA A 86 -8.45 -22.99 20.02
CA ALA A 86 -8.86 -23.94 18.98
C ALA A 86 -9.69 -25.09 19.55
N GLU A 87 -9.34 -25.58 20.75
CA GLU A 87 -10.11 -26.61 21.47
C GLU A 87 -11.46 -26.07 21.98
N GLU A 88 -11.52 -24.82 22.41
CA GLU A 88 -12.77 -24.16 22.82
C GLU A 88 -13.67 -23.86 21.63
N GLN A 89 -13.10 -23.51 20.46
CA GLN A 89 -13.84 -23.40 19.21
C GLN A 89 -14.40 -24.75 18.75
N ALA A 90 -13.65 -25.85 18.91
CA ALA A 90 -14.12 -27.19 18.57
C ALA A 90 -15.27 -27.65 19.48
N ARG A 91 -15.17 -27.45 20.80
CA ARG A 91 -16.26 -27.75 21.74
C ARG A 91 -17.49 -26.86 21.52
N ALA A 92 -17.30 -25.57 21.23
CA ALA A 92 -18.42 -24.65 20.96
C ALA A 92 -19.14 -24.97 19.64
N LEU A 93 -18.41 -25.47 18.64
CA LEU A 93 -19.01 -25.94 17.38
C LEU A 93 -19.77 -27.25 17.57
N GLU A 94 -19.23 -28.17 18.37
CA GLU A 94 -19.88 -29.45 18.68
C GLU A 94 -21.17 -29.26 19.50
N GLU A 95 -21.18 -28.30 20.43
CA GLU A 95 -22.40 -27.93 21.18
C GLU A 95 -23.48 -27.30 20.27
N GLN A 96 -23.06 -26.50 19.28
CA GLN A 96 -23.97 -25.96 18.28
C GLN A 96 -24.51 -27.06 17.34
N ALA A 97 -23.67 -28.00 16.93
CA ALA A 97 -24.07 -29.13 16.11
C ALA A 97 -25.04 -30.08 16.87
N ALA A 98 -24.83 -30.30 18.17
CA ALA A 98 -25.73 -31.07 19.02
C ALA A 98 -27.10 -30.37 19.18
N LYS A 99 -27.12 -29.04 19.36
CA LYS A 99 -28.36 -28.24 19.41
C LYS A 99 -29.12 -28.22 18.08
N LEU A 100 -28.42 -28.19 16.94
CA LEU A 100 -29.05 -28.35 15.62
C LEU A 100 -29.62 -29.75 15.43
N ARG A 101 -28.91 -30.79 15.88
CA ARG A 101 -29.37 -32.18 15.76
C ARG A 101 -30.58 -32.47 16.67
N ALA A 102 -30.65 -31.88 17.85
CA ALA A 102 -31.83 -31.95 18.71
C ALA A 102 -33.05 -31.25 18.09
N GLN A 103 -32.85 -30.11 17.42
CA GLN A 103 -33.92 -29.42 16.68
C GLN A 103 -34.35 -30.19 15.42
N ALA A 104 -33.41 -30.82 14.71
CA ALA A 104 -33.71 -31.61 13.50
C ALA A 104 -34.34 -32.98 13.82
N GLY A 105 -34.11 -33.54 15.01
CA GLY A 105 -34.68 -34.82 15.45
C GLY A 105 -36.15 -34.78 15.87
N ALA A 106 -36.75 -33.59 16.00
CA ALA A 106 -38.18 -33.44 16.30
C ALA A 106 -39.08 -33.52 15.06
N ALA A 107 -38.53 -33.43 13.85
CA ALA A 107 -39.24 -33.67 12.60
C ALA A 107 -39.08 -35.14 12.17
N LYS A 108 -39.70 -36.05 12.94
CA LYS A 108 -39.81 -37.46 12.59
C LYS A 108 -40.60 -37.60 11.28
N PRO A 109 -40.20 -38.51 10.36
CA PRO A 109 -41.03 -38.88 9.22
C PRO A 109 -42.29 -39.57 9.71
N GLN A 110 -43.44 -38.99 9.37
CA GLN A 110 -44.74 -39.62 9.25
C GLN A 110 -45.40 -39.01 8.02
#